data_AF-A0A6P1CZ67-F1
#
_entry.id   AF-A0A6P1CZ67-F1
#
_cell.length_a   1.000
_cell.length_b   1.000
_cell.length_c   1.000
_cell.angle_alpha   90.00
_cell.angle_beta   90.00
_cell.angle_gamma   90.00
#
_symmetry.space_group_name_H-M   'P 1'
#
loop_
_entity.id
_entity.type
_entity.pdbx_description
1 polymer ?
#
loop_
_entity_poly.entity_id
_entity_poly.type
_entity_poly.pdbx_seq_one_letter_code
_entity_poly.pdbx_strand_id
1 'polypeptide(L)'
;ALLYAFVHRQRRLAEPLLDLSLFADRRFATAAVCVIGCFGSYVALLFFLTQWLQQVGGYSPLHAGLALMPLAAANAVGAVTAPRTASRWGNRGALTAALLLFALTYA
;
A
#
# COMPACT_ATOMS: atom_id res chain seq x y z
N ALA A 1 5.97 -20.60 12.37
CA ALA A 1 5.62 -21.98 11.95
C ALA A 1 4.68 -22.01 10.75
N LEU A 2 3.50 -21.37 10.80
CA LEU A 2 2.49 -21.43 9.72
C LEU A 2 2.98 -20.87 8.37
N LEU A 3 3.70 -19.73 8.36
CA LEU A 3 4.29 -19.17 7.14
C LEU A 3 5.28 -20.12 6.47
N TYR A 4 6.13 -20.78 7.27
CA TYR A 4 7.08 -21.75 6.76
C TYR A 4 6.36 -22.96 6.15
N ALA A 5 5.32 -23.47 6.83
CA ALA A 5 4.49 -24.55 6.31
C ALA A 5 3.76 -24.15 5.00
N PHE A 6 3.25 -22.92 4.91
CA PHE A 6 2.62 -22.38 3.71
C PHE A 6 3.60 -22.29 2.54
N VAL A 7 4.79 -21.73 2.77
CA VAL A 7 5.86 -21.64 1.75
C VAL A 7 6.26 -23.03 1.27
N HIS A 8 6.45 -23.98 2.20
CA HIS A 8 6.81 -25.35 1.85
C HIS A 8 5.73 -26.05 1.03
N ARG A 9 4.46 -25.84 1.38
CA ARG A 9 3.31 -26.41 0.66
C ARG A 9 3.17 -25.79 -0.74
N GLN A 10 3.27 -24.47 -0.86
CA GLN A 10 3.17 -23.77 -2.14
C GLN A 10 4.26 -24.21 -3.13
N ARG A 11 5.49 -24.44 -2.66
CA ARG A 11 6.59 -24.92 -3.54
C ARG A 11 6.40 -26.36 -4.04
N ARG A 12 5.51 -27.15 -3.43
CA ARG A 12 5.26 -28.56 -3.78
C ARG A 12 3.93 -28.79 -4.52
N LEU A 13 3.07 -27.77 -4.65
CA LEU A 13 1.83 -27.89 -5.44
C LEU A 13 2.15 -27.81 -6.94
N ALA A 14 1.43 -28.60 -7.74
CA ALA A 14 1.52 -28.55 -9.20
C ALA A 14 0.97 -27.22 -9.78
N GLU A 15 -0.05 -26.65 -9.13
CA GLU A 15 -0.59 -25.31 -9.42
C GLU A 15 -0.48 -24.43 -8.17
N PRO A 16 0.67 -23.75 -7.99
CA PRO A 16 0.85 -22.84 -6.86
C PRO A 16 -0.03 -21.59 -7.02
N LEU A 17 -0.72 -21.21 -5.94
CA LEU A 17 -1.48 -19.95 -5.87
C LEU A 17 -0.58 -18.73 -5.88
N LEU A 18 0.65 -18.88 -5.37
CA LEU A 18 1.66 -17.84 -5.32
C LEU A 18 2.98 -18.43 -5.81
N ASP A 19 3.41 -18.03 -7.00
CA ASP A 19 4.69 -18.45 -7.54
C ASP A 19 5.83 -17.75 -6.80
N LEU A 20 6.42 -18.47 -5.85
CA LEU A 20 7.53 -17.98 -5.02
C LEU A 20 8.81 -17.75 -5.83
N SER A 21 8.91 -18.28 -7.06
CA SER A 21 10.05 -18.01 -7.95
C SER A 21 10.11 -16.53 -8.37
N LEU A 22 8.97 -15.83 -8.37
CA LEU A 22 8.91 -14.40 -8.67
C LEU A 22 9.70 -13.58 -7.65
N PHE A 23 9.74 -13.99 -6.38
CA PHE A 23 10.55 -13.31 -5.34
C PHE A 23 12.06 -13.48 -5.54
N ALA A 24 12.49 -14.43 -6.37
CA ALA A 24 13.90 -14.52 -6.77
C ALA A 24 14.28 -13.40 -7.77
N ASP A 25 13.32 -12.83 -8.50
CA ASP A 25 13.54 -11.62 -9.30
C ASP A 25 13.62 -10.40 -8.39
N ARG A 26 14.80 -9.77 -8.34
CA ARG A 26 15.06 -8.56 -7.56
C ARG A 26 14.07 -7.44 -7.85
N ARG A 27 13.56 -7.32 -9.07
CA ARG A 27 12.57 -6.29 -9.45
C ARG A 27 11.24 -6.54 -8.78
N PHE A 28 10.78 -7.79 -8.76
CA PHE A 28 9.54 -8.16 -8.10
C PHE A 28 9.67 -8.06 -6.59
N ALA A 29 10.77 -8.53 -6.01
CA ALA A 29 11.03 -8.42 -4.57
C ALA A 29 11.07 -6.95 -4.10
N THR A 30 11.75 -6.08 -4.86
CA THR A 30 11.81 -4.65 -4.55
C THR A 30 10.42 -4.01 -4.65
N ALA A 31 9.66 -4.31 -5.71
CA ALA A 31 8.30 -3.82 -5.86
C ALA A 31 7.40 -4.27 -4.70
N ALA A 32 7.51 -5.54 -4.28
CA ALA A 32 6.75 -6.06 -3.14
C ALA A 32 7.09 -5.34 -1.83
N VAL A 33 8.38 -5.11 -1.55
CA VAL A 33 8.82 -4.34 -0.38
C VAL A 33 8.30 -2.91 -0.42
N CYS A 34 8.36 -2.24 -1.58
CA CYS A 34 7.82 -0.89 -1.76
C CYS A 34 6.30 -0.85 -1.50
N VAL A 35 5.55 -1.83 -2.02
CA VAL A 35 4.09 -1.92 -1.80
C VAL A 35 3.79 -2.11 -0.32
N ILE A 36 4.48 -3.04 0.35
CA ILE A 36 4.32 -3.29 1.78
C ILE A 36 4.67 -2.03 2.59
N GLY A 37 5.75 -1.35 2.25
CA GLY A 37 6.16 -0.10 2.90
C GLY A 37 5.12 1.00 2.74
N CYS A 38 4.67 1.27 1.51
CA CYS A 38 3.65 2.29 1.26
C CYS A 38 2.33 1.99 1.97
N PHE A 39 1.80 0.76 1.83
CA PHE A 39 0.54 0.38 2.49
C PHE A 39 0.68 0.34 4.01
N GLY A 40 1.80 -0.16 4.53
CA GLY A 40 2.10 -0.18 5.96
C GLY A 40 2.12 1.23 6.55
N SER A 41 2.84 2.15 5.92
CA SER A 41 2.87 3.56 6.31
C SER A 41 1.50 4.22 6.21
N TYR A 42 0.72 3.91 5.17
CA TYR A 42 -0.63 4.44 5.01
C TYR A 42 -1.59 3.98 6.13
N VAL A 43 -1.55 2.69 6.50
CA VAL A 43 -2.35 2.16 7.61
C VAL A 43 -1.91 2.77 8.94
N ALA A 44 -0.60 2.86 9.18
CA ALA A 44 -0.07 3.51 10.38
C ALA A 44 -0.52 4.98 10.47
N LEU A 45 -0.43 5.73 9.38
CA LEU A 45 -0.90 7.12 9.29
C LEU A 45 -2.38 7.23 9.66
N LEU A 46 -3.25 6.41 9.07
CA LEU A 46 -4.69 6.43 9.36
C LEU A 46 -4.96 6.17 10.84
N PHE A 47 -4.28 5.18 11.42
CA PHE A 47 -4.42 4.84 12.83
C PHE A 47 -3.97 5.99 13.73
N PHE A 48 -2.73 6.47 13.56
CA PHE A 48 -2.17 7.53 14.38
C PHE A 48 -2.91 8.87 14.21
N LEU A 49 -3.31 9.23 12.99
CA LEU A 49 -4.07 10.45 12.72
C LEU A 49 -5.44 10.42 13.42
N THR A 50 -6.14 9.29 13.30
CA THR A 50 -7.43 9.09 13.98
C THR A 50 -7.27 9.17 15.49
N GLN A 51 -6.26 8.49 16.02
CA GLN A 51 -5.98 8.48 17.45
C GLN A 51 -5.60 9.88 17.95
N TRP A 52 -4.82 10.64 17.18
CA TRP A 52 -4.46 12.02 17.51
C TRP A 52 -5.68 12.95 17.50
N LEU A 53 -6.55 12.86 16.49
CA LEU A 53 -7.78 13.65 16.43
C LEU A 53 -8.70 13.39 17.63
N GLN A 54 -8.80 12.13 18.06
CA GLN A 54 -9.65 11.76 19.20
C GLN A 54 -9.00 12.13 20.54
N GLN A 55 -7.72 11.81 20.75
CA GLN A 55 -7.04 11.98 22.04
C GLN A 55 -6.51 13.40 22.29
N VAL A 56 -6.02 14.07 21.24
CA VAL A 56 -5.44 15.42 21.34
C VAL A 56 -6.40 16.47 20.80
N GLY A 57 -7.06 16.19 19.68
CA GLY A 57 -8.03 17.10 19.08
C GLY A 57 -9.38 17.15 19.80
N GLY A 58 -9.69 16.17 20.66
CA GLY A 58 -10.98 16.05 21.34
C GLY A 58 -12.16 15.73 20.41
N TYR A 59 -11.90 15.25 19.20
CA TYR A 59 -12.94 14.94 18.22
C TYR A 59 -13.72 13.70 18.67
N SER A 60 -15.04 13.72 18.53
CA SER A 60 -15.82 12.49 18.65
C SER A 60 -15.45 11.51 17.52
N PRO A 61 -15.63 10.20 17.70
CA PRO A 61 -15.29 9.20 16.68
C PRO A 61 -15.93 9.50 15.30
N LEU A 62 -17.15 10.05 15.31
CA LEU A 62 -17.87 10.44 14.10
C LEU A 62 -17.18 11.61 13.37
N HIS A 63 -16.74 12.63 14.11
CA HIS A 63 -16.05 13.79 13.53
C HIS A 63 -14.65 13.42 13.03
N ALA A 64 -13.94 12.53 13.72
CA ALA A 64 -12.66 12.00 13.24
C ALA A 64 -12.83 11.24 11.92
N GLY A 65 -13.89 10.43 11.79
CA GLY A 65 -14.23 9.75 10.53
C GLY A 65 -14.54 10.74 9.39
N LEU A 66 -15.29 11.82 9.68
CA LEU A 66 -15.56 12.86 8.69
C LEU A 66 -14.29 13.60 8.24
N ALA A 67 -13.35 13.86 9.15
CA ALA A 67 -12.07 14.48 8.84
C ALA A 67 -11.19 13.60 7.93
N LEU A 68 -11.43 12.29 7.89
CA LEU A 68 -10.77 11.37 6.97
C LEU A 68 -11.44 11.26 5.58
N MET A 69 -12.65 11.80 5.39
CA MET A 69 -13.33 11.74 4.09
C MET A 69 -12.53 12.38 2.94
N PRO A 70 -11.86 13.54 3.11
CA PRO A 70 -11.02 14.11 2.06
C PRO A 70 -9.89 13.15 1.65
N LEU A 71 -9.30 12.45 2.61
CA LEU A 71 -8.25 11.46 2.37
C LEU A 71 -8.81 10.25 1.59
N ALA A 72 -10.00 9.76 1.97
CA ALA A 72 -10.67 8.68 1.26
C ALA A 72 -11.05 9.08 -0.17
N ALA A 73 -11.53 10.31 -0.37
CA ALA A 73 -11.85 10.85 -1.69
C ALA A 73 -10.60 10.96 -2.57
N ALA A 74 -9.48 11.47 -2.03
CA ALA A 74 -8.21 11.52 -2.74
C ALA A 74 -7.74 10.11 -3.15
N ASN A 75 -7.87 9.12 -2.27
CA ASN A 75 -7.54 7.73 -2.59
C ASN A 75 -8.44 7.15 -3.69
N ALA A 76 -9.75 7.43 -3.66
CA ALA A 76 -10.68 6.99 -4.70
C ALA A 76 -10.35 7.59 -6.07
N VAL A 77 -10.04 8.89 -6.11
CA VAL A 77 -9.58 9.56 -7.34
C VAL A 77 -8.28 8.94 -7.84
N GLY A 78 -7.34 8.67 -6.92
CA GLY A 78 -6.10 7.95 -7.22
C GLY A 78 -6.34 6.58 -7.84
N ALA A 79 -7.26 5.78 -7.29
CA ALA A 79 -7.60 4.46 -7.81
C ALA A 79 -8.20 4.51 -9.23
N VAL A 80 -9.04 5.52 -9.53
CA VAL A 80 -9.66 5.70 -10.86
C VAL A 80 -8.66 6.21 -11.89
N THR A 81 -7.67 6.99 -11.45
CA THR A 81 -6.65 7.56 -12.34
C THR A 81 -5.48 6.61 -12.56
N ALA A 82 -5.14 5.75 -11.59
CA ALA A 82 -4.01 4.84 -11.64
C ALA A 82 -3.92 3.97 -12.92
N PRO A 83 -5.00 3.32 -13.41
CA PRO A 83 -4.93 2.53 -14.64
C PRO A 83 -4.65 3.37 -15.88
N ARG A 84 -5.19 4.61 -15.91
CA ARG A 84 -4.98 5.56 -17.00
C ARG A 84 -3.55 6.10 -17.01
N THR A 85 -2.97 6.33 -15.84
CA THR A 85 -1.58 6.77 -15.72
C THR A 85 -0.62 5.63 -16.06
N ALA A 86 -0.92 4.41 -15.61
CA ALA A 86 -0.14 3.21 -15.92
C ALA A 86 -0.15 2.86 -17.42
N SER A 87 -1.28 3.04 -18.11
CA SER A 87 -1.36 2.80 -19.56
C SER A 87 -0.65 3.87 -20.38
N ARG A 88 -0.60 5.12 -19.91
CA ARG A 88 0.10 6.22 -20.61
C ARG A 88 1.60 6.25 -20.39
N TRP A 89 2.08 6.00 -19.17
CA TRP A 89 3.51 6.15 -18.80
C TRP A 89 4.24 4.82 -18.59
N GLY A 90 3.53 3.69 -18.73
CA GLY A 90 4.03 2.37 -18.39
C GLY A 90 4.08 2.14 -16.88
N ASN A 91 3.96 0.86 -16.49
CA ASN A 91 3.86 0.49 -15.07
C ASN A 91 5.08 0.93 -14.25
N ARG A 92 6.27 0.92 -14.86
CA ARG A 92 7.52 1.37 -14.20
C ARG A 92 7.52 2.86 -13.90
N GLY A 93 7.18 3.70 -14.88
CA GLY A 93 7.19 5.16 -14.72
C GLY A 93 6.15 5.64 -13.70
N ALA A 94 4.96 5.03 -13.74
CA ALA A 94 3.89 5.31 -12.78
C ALA A 94 4.28 4.93 -11.35
N LEU A 95 4.89 3.75 -11.15
CA LEU A 95 5.35 3.30 -9.83
C LEU A 95 6.47 4.18 -9.28
N THR A 96 7.48 4.54 -10.09
CA THR A 96 8.57 5.42 -9.62
C THR A 96 8.07 6.82 -9.28
N ALA A 97 7.16 7.38 -10.09
CA ALA A 97 6.59 8.69 -9.80
C ALA A 97 5.76 8.68 -8.50
N ALA A 98 4.95 7.65 -8.28
CA ALA A 98 4.17 7.48 -7.05
C ALA A 98 5.07 7.35 -5.82
N LEU A 99 6.15 6.57 -5.91
CA LEU A 99 7.11 6.41 -4.80
C LEU A 99 7.86 7.70 -4.47
N LEU A 100 8.25 8.49 -5.49
CA LEU A 100 8.88 9.79 -5.28
C LEU A 100 7.91 10.79 -4.64
N LEU A 101 6.66 10.82 -5.09
CA LEU A 101 5.62 11.66 -4.51
C LEU A 101 5.38 11.30 -3.03
N PHE A 102 5.36 10.00 -2.73
CA PHE A 102 5.22 9.50 -1.38
C PHE A 102 6.39 9.93 -0.51
N ALA A 103 7.62 9.75 -0.98
CA ALA A 103 8.83 10.19 -0.27
C ALA A 103 8.84 11.70 0.00
N LEU A 104 8.43 12.52 -0.98
CA LEU A 104 8.31 13.97 -0.83
C LEU A 104 7.24 14.40 0.18
N THR A 105 6.22 13.58 0.41
CA THR A 105 5.17 13.90 1.39
C THR A 105 5.69 13.80 2.83
N TYR A 106 6.76 13.04 3.06
CA TYR A 106 7.40 12.88 4.37
C TYR A 106 8.67 13.73 4.56
N ALA A 107 9.10 14.46 3.53
CA ALA A 107 10.23 15.38 3.58
C ALA A 107 9.76 16.79 3.95
#